data_AF-A0A6B3FW03-F1
#
_entry.id   AF-A0A6B3FW03-F1
#
_cell.length_a   1.000
_cell.length_b   1.000
_cell.length_c   1.000
_cell.angle_alpha   90.00
_cell.angle_beta   90.00
_cell.angle_gamma   90.00
#
_symmetry.space_group_name_H-M   'P 1'
#
loop_
_entity.id
_entity.type
_entity.pdbx_description
1 polymer ?
#
loop_
_entity_poly.entity_id
_entity_poly.type
_entity_poly.pdbx_seq_one_letter_code
_entity_poly.pdbx_strand_id
1 'polypeptide(L)'
;GSGVVETLRPGASPRATPVRADRTYTFEKYVGVDTALTSRAPAEDAREAAHRAARRGWDRVFAANEAAWREAWSADVLVPGDRELQGWLR
;
A
#
# COMPACT_ATOMS: atom_id res chain seq x y z
N GLY A 1 -0.59 12.29 -13.16
CA GLY A 1 -1.94 12.19 -13.73
C GLY A 1 -2.93 12.79 -12.78
N SER A 2 -3.96 13.48 -13.28
CA SER A 2 -5.07 13.97 -12.45
C SER A 2 -5.89 12.76 -12.00
N GLY A 3 -5.68 12.32 -10.76
CA GLY A 3 -6.49 11.29 -10.11
C GLY A 3 -7.55 11.96 -9.25
N VAL A 4 -8.79 11.49 -9.33
CA VAL A 4 -9.81 11.87 -8.35
C VAL A 4 -9.55 11.05 -7.09
N VAL A 5 -9.21 11.71 -5.98
CA VAL A 5 -9.15 11.05 -4.67
C VAL A 5 -10.57 10.98 -4.12
N GLU A 6 -11.21 9.85 -4.31
CA GLU A 6 -12.52 9.59 -3.71
C GLU A 6 -12.34 8.99 -2.32
N THR A 7 -12.93 9.63 -1.31
CA THR A 7 -13.02 9.03 0.02
C THR A 7 -14.32 8.26 0.12
N LEU A 8 -14.25 6.94 -0.03
CA LEU A 8 -15.41 6.07 0.12
C LEU A 8 -15.85 6.04 1.59
N ARG A 9 -17.11 6.37 1.84
CA ARG A 9 -17.73 6.20 3.17
C ARG A 9 -18.14 4.74 3.36
N PRO A 10 -18.15 4.21 4.60
CA PRO A 10 -18.76 2.92 4.87
C PRO A 10 -20.19 2.86 4.31
N GLY A 11 -20.51 1.81 3.56
CA GLY A 11 -21.82 1.63 2.92
C GLY A 11 -21.99 2.29 1.54
N ALA A 12 -21.02 3.08 1.07
CA ALA A 12 -21.03 3.57 -0.30
C ALA A 12 -20.61 2.46 -1.28
N SER A 13 -21.41 2.23 -2.32
CA SER A 13 -21.03 1.32 -3.42
C SER A 13 -20.11 2.05 -4.40
N PRO A 14 -19.01 1.42 -4.86
CA PRO A 14 -18.16 2.00 -5.89
C PRO A 14 -18.97 2.28 -7.16
N ARG A 15 -18.70 3.41 -7.82
CA ARG A 15 -19.28 3.68 -9.13
C ARG A 15 -18.62 2.80 -10.18
N ALA A 16 -19.43 2.14 -11.02
CA ALA A 16 -18.91 1.38 -12.14
C ALA A 16 -18.10 2.28 -13.10
N THR A 17 -16.92 1.81 -13.52
CA THR A 17 -16.11 2.48 -14.53
C THR A 17 -16.33 1.79 -15.87
N PRO A 18 -16.78 2.50 -16.93
CA PRO A 18 -16.91 1.91 -18.26
C PRO A 18 -15.52 1.53 -18.80
N VAL A 19 -15.38 0.31 -19.31
CA VAL A 19 -14.13 -0.23 -19.86
C VAL A 19 -14.24 -0.51 -21.36
N ARG A 20 -13.10 -0.58 -22.05
CA ARG A 20 -13.02 -0.92 -23.47
C ARG A 20 -12.16 -2.17 -23.67
N ALA A 21 -12.44 -2.91 -24.74
CA ALA A 21 -11.61 -4.03 -25.18
C ALA A 21 -10.15 -3.58 -25.39
N ASP A 22 -9.21 -4.48 -25.09
CA ASP A 22 -7.77 -4.30 -25.29
C ASP A 22 -7.15 -3.07 -24.58
N ARG A 23 -7.75 -2.67 -23.45
CA ARG A 23 -7.23 -1.60 -22.58
C ARG A 23 -6.97 -2.09 -21.17
N THR A 24 -5.80 -1.76 -20.65
CA THR A 24 -5.45 -1.95 -19.24
C THR A 24 -5.84 -0.71 -18.43
N TYR A 25 -6.40 -0.95 -17.25
CA TYR A 25 -6.77 0.09 -16.29
C TYR A 25 -6.11 -0.21 -14.95
N THR A 26 -5.52 0.81 -14.34
CA THR A 26 -4.89 0.70 -13.01
C THR A 26 -5.71 1.49 -12.02
N PHE A 27 -6.01 0.88 -10.89
CA PHE A 27 -6.69 1.51 -9.76
C PHE A 27 -5.79 1.40 -8.53
N GLU A 28 -5.52 2.53 -7.91
CA GLU A 28 -4.73 2.59 -6.68
C GLU A 28 -5.67 2.85 -5.50
N LYS A 29 -5.55 2.01 -4.46
CA LYS A 29 -6.32 2.18 -3.23
C LYS A 29 -5.37 2.46 -2.08
N TYR A 30 -5.56 3.60 -1.43
CA TYR A 30 -4.84 3.99 -0.23
C TYR A 30 -5.72 3.80 0.99
N VAL A 31 -5.24 3.03 1.97
CA VAL A 31 -5.94 2.73 3.21
C VAL A 31 -5.06 3.17 4.36
N GLY A 32 -5.57 4.02 5.23
CA GLY A 32 -4.93 4.34 6.50
C GLY A 32 -5.65 3.62 7.63
N VAL A 33 -4.89 3.25 8.65
CA VAL A 33 -5.37 2.56 9.84
C VAL A 33 -4.73 3.23 11.04
N ASP A 34 -5.54 3.55 12.02
CA ASP A 34 -5.09 4.09 13.30
C ASP A 34 -6.01 3.58 14.42
N THR A 35 -5.54 3.62 15.65
CA THR A 35 -6.23 3.12 16.83
C THR A 35 -6.12 4.12 17.98
N ALA A 36 -6.98 3.99 19.00
CA ALA A 36 -6.88 4.81 20.20
C ALA A 36 -5.55 4.60 20.98
N LEU A 37 -4.75 3.57 20.65
CA LEU A 37 -3.43 3.35 21.23
C LEU A 37 -2.37 4.28 20.63
N THR A 38 -2.54 4.67 19.36
CA THR A 38 -1.56 5.41 18.57
C THR A 38 -1.98 6.85 18.26
N SER A 39 -3.27 7.16 18.42
CA SER A 39 -3.84 8.48 18.12
C SER A 39 -4.94 8.89 19.10
N ARG A 40 -5.07 10.21 19.32
CA ARG A 40 -6.21 10.82 20.04
C ARG A 40 -7.43 11.04 19.15
N ALA A 41 -7.28 10.98 17.82
CA ALA A 41 -8.34 11.11 16.82
C ALA A 41 -8.19 10.06 15.70
N PRO A 42 -8.34 8.75 16.00
CA PRO A 42 -7.90 7.68 15.10
C PRO A 42 -8.54 7.71 13.71
N ALA A 43 -9.81 8.10 13.60
CA ALA A 43 -10.50 8.18 12.32
C ALA A 43 -9.95 9.31 11.43
N GLU A 44 -9.59 10.45 12.03
CA GLU A 44 -9.03 11.59 11.31
C GLU A 44 -7.60 11.29 10.87
N ASP A 45 -6.78 10.74 11.76
CA ASP A 45 -5.38 10.40 11.47
C ASP A 45 -5.27 9.26 10.44
N ALA A 46 -6.12 8.23 10.52
CA ALA A 46 -6.20 7.19 9.48
C ALA A 46 -6.59 7.78 8.11
N ARG A 47 -7.56 8.69 8.08
CA ARG A 47 -7.99 9.34 6.82
C ARG A 47 -6.86 10.19 6.24
N GLU A 48 -6.21 10.98 7.09
CA GLU A 48 -5.09 11.81 6.66
C GLU A 48 -3.97 10.91 6.12
N ALA A 49 -3.66 9.80 6.79
CA ALA A 49 -2.58 8.90 6.37
C ALA A 49 -2.84 8.33 4.97
N ALA A 50 -4.08 7.91 4.69
CA ALA A 50 -4.50 7.50 3.35
C ALA A 50 -4.32 8.63 2.33
N HIS A 51 -4.69 9.87 2.69
CA HIS A 51 -4.54 11.03 1.82
C HIS A 51 -3.06 11.40 1.59
N ARG A 52 -2.18 11.25 2.59
CA ARG A 52 -0.73 11.41 2.41
C ARG A 52 -0.19 10.41 1.41
N ALA A 53 -0.59 9.14 1.52
CA ALA A 53 -0.17 8.10 0.60
C ALA A 53 -0.68 8.40 -0.83
N ALA A 54 -1.94 8.82 -0.97
CA ALA A 54 -2.50 9.24 -2.26
C ALA A 54 -1.75 10.44 -2.88
N ARG A 55 -1.35 11.44 -2.08
CA ARG A 55 -0.52 12.57 -2.54
C ARG A 55 0.87 12.13 -2.97
N ARG A 56 1.43 11.07 -2.39
CA ARG A 56 2.74 10.51 -2.75
C ARG A 56 2.68 9.69 -4.04
N GLY A 57 1.60 8.96 -4.26
CA GLY A 57 1.43 8.04 -5.39
C GLY A 57 2.03 6.65 -5.13
N TRP A 58 1.58 5.66 -5.90
CA TRP A 58 1.89 4.24 -5.67
C TRP A 58 3.38 3.97 -5.73
N ASP A 59 4.04 4.41 -6.80
CA ASP A 59 5.46 4.12 -7.03
C ASP A 59 6.35 4.58 -5.86
N ARG A 60 6.05 5.76 -5.29
CA ARG A 60 6.82 6.29 -4.15
C ARG A 60 6.50 5.58 -2.85
N VAL A 61 5.25 5.19 -2.63
CA VAL A 61 4.87 4.39 -1.46
C VAL A 61 5.52 3.01 -1.54
N PHE A 62 5.50 2.38 -2.72
CA PHE A 62 6.12 1.08 -2.96
C PHE A 62 7.65 1.13 -2.79
N ALA A 63 8.33 2.13 -3.36
CA ALA A 63 9.77 2.29 -3.22
C ALA A 63 10.20 2.51 -1.75
N ALA A 64 9.41 3.26 -0.97
CA ALA A 64 9.66 3.45 0.45
C ALA A 64 9.49 2.14 1.24
N ASN A 65 8.47 1.34 0.92
CA ASN A 65 8.26 0.01 1.50
C ASN A 65 9.42 -0.93 1.18
N GLU A 66 9.85 -0.98 -0.09
CA GLU A 66 10.97 -1.81 -0.51
C GLU A 66 12.27 -1.42 0.21
N ALA A 67 12.53 -0.11 0.38
CA ALA A 67 13.69 0.37 1.12
C ALA A 67 13.66 -0.07 2.60
N ALA A 68 12.51 0.07 3.26
CA ALA A 68 12.34 -0.36 4.66
C ALA A 68 12.55 -1.88 4.82
N TRP A 69 12.03 -2.69 3.90
CA TRP A 69 12.22 -4.13 3.94
C TRP A 69 13.66 -4.54 3.65
N ARG A 70 14.34 -3.90 2.69
CA ARG A 70 15.76 -4.17 2.43
C ARG A 70 16.64 -3.90 3.65
N GLU A 71 16.33 -2.87 4.43
CA GLU A 71 17.03 -2.58 5.68
C GLU A 71 16.77 -3.67 6.73
N ALA A 72 15.50 -4.02 6.97
CA ALA A 72 15.12 -5.03 7.95
C ALA A 72 15.70 -6.42 7.64
N TRP A 73 15.78 -6.79 6.37
CA TRP A 73 16.33 -8.06 5.91
C TRP A 73 17.82 -7.99 5.54
N SER A 74 18.52 -6.91 5.90
CA SER A 74 19.95 -6.79 5.59
C SER A 74 20.81 -7.86 6.29
N ALA A 75 20.33 -8.40 7.41
CA ALA A 75 20.94 -9.52 8.14
C ALA A 75 20.34 -10.88 7.71
N ASP A 76 20.29 -11.17 6.40
CA ASP A 76 19.74 -12.41 5.85
C ASP A 76 20.59 -13.64 6.25
N VAL A 77 19.95 -14.80 6.38
CA VAL A 77 20.62 -16.09 6.59
C VAL A 77 20.84 -16.74 5.23
N LEU A 78 22.11 -16.93 4.86
CA LEU A 78 22.49 -17.58 3.61
C LEU A 78 22.66 -19.09 3.82
N VAL A 79 22.04 -19.88 2.95
CA VAL A 79 22.17 -21.34 2.89
C VAL A 79 22.74 -21.73 1.52
N PRO A 80 24.07 -21.75 1.36
CA PRO A 80 24.69 -22.09 0.09
C PRO A 80 24.37 -23.53 -0.33
N GLY A 81 24.00 -23.72 -1.59
CA GLY A 81 23.78 -25.04 -2.18
C GLY A 81 22.38 -25.64 -1.99
N ASP A 82 21.53 -25.05 -1.15
CA ASP A 82 20.15 -25.52 -0.93
C ASP A 82 19.14 -24.39 -1.17
N ARG A 83 18.59 -24.37 -2.39
CA ARG A 83 17.64 -23.33 -2.81
C ARG A 83 16.28 -23.45 -2.12
N GLU A 84 15.88 -24.67 -1.79
CA GLU A 84 14.60 -24.93 -1.14
C GLU A 84 14.63 -24.42 0.29
N LEU A 85 15.68 -24.78 1.04
CA LEU A 85 15.87 -24.31 2.40
C LEU A 85 16.07 -22.78 2.46
N GLN A 86 16.82 -22.20 1.51
CA GLN A 86 16.94 -20.74 1.40
C GLN A 86 15.58 -20.04 1.19
N GLY A 87 14.64 -20.68 0.51
CA GLY A 87 13.30 -20.15 0.24
C GLY A 87 12.38 -20.10 1.47
N TRP A 88 12.61 -20.96 2.48
CA TRP A 88 11.83 -20.95 3.72
C TRP A 88 12.28 -19.88 4.72
N LEU A 89 13.52 -19.40 4.59
CA LEU A 89 14.11 -18.39 5.48
C LEU A 89 13.82 -16.95 5.05
N ARG A 90 13.08 -16.75 3.95
CA ARG A 90 12.70 -15.46 3.37
C ARG A 90 11.19 -15.32 3.28
#